data_AF-A0A933FGX7-F1
#
_entry.id   AF-A0A933FGX7-F1
#
_cell.length_a   1.000
_cell.length_b   1.000
_cell.length_c   1.000
_cell.angle_alpha   90.00
_cell.angle_beta   90.00
_cell.angle_gamma   90.00
#
_symmetry.space_group_name_H-M   'P 1'
#
loop_
_entity.id
_entity.type
_entity.pdbx_description
1 polymer ?
#
loop_
_entity_poly.entity_id
_entity_poly.type
_entity_poly.pdbx_seq_one_letter_code
_entity_poly.pdbx_strand_id
1 'polypeptide(L)'
;MPAFRSPLGLVLAGGGAHGAWQAGCLDALLESGLSFDRVLGVSVGALTGASYALGRMSQIEAFWKDVDKARLLRFEPRLGPLSLFSSEPLREAVEPAADDALARERFRCELVVVSLCLDDREYHYARFEPGGAGAWDGPLAARLLASCAVPTVFPPVRVEAGGASRSYVDGGAKGNGFVSFAALAGCRDVLLLQMVRPDEIGRVKSLSQLFGDQLGRDLAHGLETLRALPGSPRVFRLFPSAPLNFSCFAFRTRHCAPAVEQGRADGGRFLAEPSSFQVPGFKA
;
A
#
# COMPACT_ATOMS: atom_id res chain seq x y z
N MET A 1 -14.73 -7.96 20.89
CA MET A 1 -13.53 -7.49 20.15
C MET A 1 -12.83 -6.45 20.99
N PRO A 2 -11.49 -6.41 21.04
CA PRO A 2 -10.81 -5.29 21.68
C PRO A 2 -11.19 -4.00 20.97
N ALA A 3 -11.53 -2.97 21.75
CA ALA A 3 -11.96 -1.70 21.19
C ALA A 3 -10.75 -0.95 20.63
N PHE A 4 -10.59 -0.98 19.30
CA PHE A 4 -9.69 -0.05 18.62
C PHE A 4 -10.26 1.36 18.73
N ARG A 5 -9.37 2.33 18.94
CA ARG A 5 -9.75 3.72 19.21
C ARG A 5 -9.75 4.51 17.91
N SER A 6 -10.87 5.15 17.61
CA SER A 6 -10.97 6.11 16.50
C SER A 6 -10.34 7.47 16.84
N PRO A 7 -9.74 8.19 15.88
CA PRO A 7 -9.54 7.76 14.50
C PRO A 7 -8.55 6.59 14.38
N LEU A 8 -8.92 5.57 13.62
CA LEU A 8 -8.12 4.36 13.37
C LEU A 8 -7.37 4.51 12.05
N GLY A 9 -6.04 4.51 12.12
CA GLY A 9 -5.16 4.59 10.95
C GLY A 9 -4.80 3.22 10.40
N LEU A 10 -4.58 3.14 9.09
CA LEU A 10 -4.09 1.97 8.39
C LEU A 10 -2.88 2.34 7.53
N VAL A 11 -1.80 1.58 7.66
CA VAL A 11 -0.66 1.63 6.73
C VAL A 11 -0.65 0.35 5.90
N LEU A 12 -0.72 0.52 4.58
CA LEU A 12 -0.62 -0.55 3.60
C LEU A 12 0.72 -0.41 2.87
N ALA A 13 1.68 -1.24 3.27
CA ALA A 13 3.01 -1.24 2.66
C ALA A 13 2.97 -1.77 1.21
N GLY A 14 4.01 -1.45 0.43
CA GLY A 14 4.24 -2.05 -0.88
C GLY A 14 4.77 -3.48 -0.80
N GLY A 15 4.72 -4.20 -1.93
CA GLY A 15 5.22 -5.59 -2.01
C GLY A 15 4.83 -6.36 -3.27
N GLY A 16 4.39 -5.69 -4.35
CA GLY A 16 4.03 -6.34 -5.62
C GLY A 16 2.97 -7.44 -5.45
N ALA A 17 3.25 -8.64 -5.98
CA ALA A 17 2.36 -9.79 -5.93
C ALA A 17 2.05 -10.29 -4.51
N HIS A 18 2.86 -9.93 -3.51
CA HIS A 18 2.54 -10.19 -2.10
C HIS A 18 1.35 -9.37 -1.60
N GLY A 19 0.90 -8.37 -2.37
CA GLY A 19 -0.35 -7.64 -2.12
C GLY A 19 -1.58 -8.54 -2.00
N ALA A 20 -1.54 -9.75 -2.58
CA ALA A 20 -2.54 -10.79 -2.37
C ALA A 20 -2.76 -11.13 -0.89
N TRP A 21 -1.68 -11.29 -0.12
CA TRP A 21 -1.76 -11.53 1.33
C TRP A 21 -2.37 -10.33 2.05
N GLN A 22 -1.95 -9.11 1.69
CA GLN A 22 -2.46 -7.89 2.31
C GLN A 22 -3.96 -7.70 2.04
N ALA A 23 -4.44 -8.02 0.84
CA ALA A 23 -5.86 -7.95 0.49
C ALA A 23 -6.70 -8.93 1.32
N GLY A 24 -6.29 -10.19 1.42
CA GLY A 24 -6.98 -11.19 2.25
C GLY A 24 -6.97 -10.83 3.74
N CYS A 25 -5.85 -10.32 4.24
CA CYS A 25 -5.75 -9.85 5.63
C CYS A 25 -6.71 -8.69 5.88
N LEU A 26 -6.69 -7.66 5.03
CA LEU A 26 -7.59 -6.52 5.18
C LEU A 26 -9.06 -6.95 5.09
N ASP A 27 -9.42 -7.82 4.14
CA ASP A 27 -10.81 -8.29 4.01
C ASP A 27 -11.33 -8.96 5.29
N ALA A 28 -10.54 -9.85 5.90
CA ALA A 28 -10.89 -10.49 7.18
C ALA A 28 -11.05 -9.49 8.33
N LEU A 29 -10.25 -8.41 8.37
CA LEU A 29 -10.42 -7.33 9.36
C LEU A 29 -11.74 -6.59 9.16
N LEU A 30 -12.12 -6.32 7.91
CA LEU A 30 -13.36 -5.59 7.59
C LEU A 30 -14.62 -6.42 7.85
N GLU A 31 -14.58 -7.73 7.56
CA GLU A 31 -15.68 -8.65 7.91
C GLU A 31 -15.95 -8.70 9.42
N SER A 32 -14.91 -8.44 10.22
CA SER A 32 -15.03 -8.32 11.67
C SER A 32 -15.71 -7.00 12.11
N GLY A 33 -16.04 -6.11 11.18
CA GLY A 33 -16.61 -4.79 11.48
C GLY A 33 -15.56 -3.72 11.80
N LEU A 34 -14.26 -3.97 11.61
CA LEU A 34 -13.26 -2.90 11.68
C LEU A 34 -13.44 -1.95 10.50
N SER A 35 -13.26 -0.66 10.77
CA SER A 35 -13.23 0.38 9.76
C SER A 35 -12.12 1.36 10.08
N PHE A 36 -11.41 1.80 9.05
CA PHE A 36 -10.29 2.73 9.11
C PHE A 36 -10.72 4.11 8.63
N ASP A 37 -10.37 5.12 9.42
CA ASP A 37 -10.67 6.53 9.15
C ASP A 37 -9.63 7.17 8.21
N ARG A 38 -8.39 6.65 8.25
CA ARG A 38 -7.26 7.14 7.47
C ARG A 38 -6.40 6.01 6.96
N VAL A 39 -6.07 6.03 5.67
CA VAL A 39 -5.24 5.01 5.02
C VAL A 39 -4.04 5.67 4.35
N LEU A 40 -2.84 5.19 4.64
CA LEU A 40 -1.62 5.50 3.90
C LEU A 40 -1.19 4.26 3.12
N GLY A 41 -1.09 4.39 1.80
CA GLY A 41 -0.75 3.30 0.89
C GLY A 41 0.48 3.60 0.05
N VAL A 42 1.31 2.57 -0.14
CA VAL A 42 2.50 2.61 -1.02
C VAL A 42 2.39 1.48 -2.03
N SER A 43 2.59 1.76 -3.32
CA SER A 43 2.56 0.75 -4.39
C SER A 43 1.25 -0.03 -4.39
N VAL A 44 1.32 -1.35 -4.43
CA VAL A 44 0.15 -2.23 -4.31
C VAL A 44 -0.72 -1.93 -3.08
N GLY A 45 -0.13 -1.40 -2.00
CA GLY A 45 -0.86 -0.95 -0.82
C GLY A 45 -1.73 0.29 -1.08
N ALA A 46 -1.34 1.17 -2.01
CA ALA A 46 -2.18 2.27 -2.46
C ALA A 46 -3.38 1.78 -3.27
N LEU A 47 -3.22 0.74 -4.10
CA LEU A 47 -4.34 0.11 -4.83
C LEU A 47 -5.35 -0.55 -3.88
N THR A 48 -4.84 -1.29 -2.89
CA THR A 48 -5.66 -1.87 -1.83
C THR A 48 -6.34 -0.77 -1.01
N GLY A 49 -5.64 0.30 -0.67
CA GLY A 49 -6.18 1.45 0.06
C GLY A 49 -7.29 2.18 -0.70
N ALA A 50 -7.13 2.41 -2.01
CA ALA A 50 -8.17 2.98 -2.86
C ALA A 50 -9.37 2.06 -3.00
N SER A 51 -9.15 0.75 -3.16
CA SER A 51 -10.22 -0.23 -3.18
C SER A 51 -10.97 -0.25 -1.86
N TYR A 52 -10.26 -0.17 -0.74
CA TYR A 52 -10.88 0.03 0.56
C TYR A 52 -11.68 1.34 0.60
N ALA A 53 -11.11 2.49 0.26
CA ALA A 53 -11.81 3.77 0.32
C ALA A 53 -13.10 3.77 -0.53
N LEU A 54 -13.11 3.06 -1.66
CA LEU A 54 -14.25 2.93 -2.57
C LEU A 54 -15.26 1.84 -2.19
N GLY A 55 -15.02 1.06 -1.13
CA GLY A 55 -15.88 -0.08 -0.78
C GLY A 55 -15.79 -1.25 -1.76
N ARG A 56 -14.62 -1.46 -2.38
CA ARG A 56 -14.37 -2.43 -3.44
C ARG A 56 -13.42 -3.57 -3.07
N MET A 57 -13.48 -4.00 -1.80
CA MET A 57 -12.58 -5.04 -1.31
C MET A 57 -12.84 -6.42 -1.93
N SER A 58 -14.11 -6.76 -2.20
CA SER A 58 -14.43 -8.01 -2.89
C SER A 58 -13.86 -8.06 -4.32
N GLN A 59 -13.81 -6.93 -5.03
CA GLN A 59 -13.23 -6.86 -6.37
C GLN A 59 -11.71 -7.04 -6.32
N ILE A 60 -11.00 -6.40 -5.37
CA ILE A 60 -9.55 -6.56 -5.29
C ILE A 60 -9.15 -7.98 -4.83
N GLU A 61 -9.93 -8.60 -3.93
CA GLU A 61 -9.70 -10.00 -3.56
C GLU A 61 -9.92 -10.95 -4.74
N ALA A 62 -11.02 -10.77 -5.49
CA ALA A 62 -11.29 -11.55 -6.69
C ALA A 62 -10.20 -11.39 -7.75
N PHE A 63 -9.68 -10.17 -7.92
CA PHE A 63 -8.53 -9.90 -8.78
C PHE A 63 -7.30 -10.72 -8.38
N TRP A 64 -6.97 -10.78 -7.09
CA TRP A 64 -5.82 -11.59 -6.63
C TRP A 64 -6.03 -13.10 -6.80
N LYS A 65 -7.28 -13.56 -6.64
CA LYS A 65 -7.66 -14.97 -6.85
C LYS A 65 -7.67 -15.39 -8.32
N ASP A 66 -7.58 -14.46 -9.27
CA ASP A 66 -7.59 -14.72 -10.72
C ASP A 66 -6.65 -13.78 -11.50
N VAL A 67 -5.49 -13.48 -10.91
CA VAL A 67 -4.56 -12.44 -11.39
C VAL A 67 -3.98 -12.74 -12.78
N ASP A 68 -3.97 -14.01 -13.20
CA ASP A 68 -3.48 -14.40 -14.53
C ASP A 68 -4.30 -13.75 -15.67
N LYS A 69 -5.59 -13.43 -15.44
CA LYS A 69 -6.42 -12.73 -16.43
C LYS A 69 -5.98 -11.29 -16.69
N ALA A 70 -5.43 -10.63 -15.68
CA ALA A 70 -5.03 -9.23 -15.76
C ALA A 70 -3.73 -9.00 -16.56
N ARG A 71 -2.93 -10.06 -16.80
CA ARG A 71 -1.68 -10.00 -17.59
C ARG A 71 -0.77 -8.81 -17.21
N LEU A 72 -0.65 -8.53 -15.91
CA LEU A 72 -0.02 -7.31 -15.37
C LEU A 72 1.41 -7.04 -15.88
N LEU A 73 2.18 -8.10 -16.15
CA LEU A 73 3.53 -8.01 -16.67
C LEU A 73 3.56 -8.29 -18.18
N ARG A 74 3.04 -7.35 -18.97
CA ARG A 74 3.14 -7.40 -20.43
C ARG A 74 4.51 -6.91 -20.89
N PHE A 75 5.35 -7.82 -21.34
CA PHE A 75 6.72 -7.53 -21.76
C PHE A 75 6.76 -6.59 -22.97
N GLU A 76 7.38 -5.43 -22.80
CA GLU A 76 7.45 -4.37 -23.80
C GLU A 76 8.66 -3.47 -23.48
N PRO A 77 9.90 -3.93 -23.77
CA PRO A 77 11.10 -3.26 -23.29
C PRO A 77 11.32 -1.92 -24.01
N ARG A 78 11.70 -0.89 -23.25
CA ARG A 78 12.04 0.45 -23.75
C ARG A 78 13.42 0.85 -23.23
N LEU A 79 14.25 1.43 -24.10
CA LEU A 79 15.61 1.86 -23.75
C LEU A 79 15.67 3.27 -23.13
N GLY A 80 14.60 4.05 -23.20
CA GLY A 80 14.55 5.39 -22.62
C GLY A 80 13.12 5.88 -22.36
N PRO A 81 12.74 6.16 -21.10
CA PRO A 81 13.32 5.66 -19.86
C PRO A 81 13.30 4.12 -19.80
N LEU A 82 14.30 3.51 -19.15
CA LEU A 82 14.46 2.05 -19.09
C LEU A 82 13.25 1.40 -18.41
N SER A 83 12.55 0.53 -19.13
CA SER A 83 11.45 -0.29 -18.61
C SER A 83 11.38 -1.63 -19.34
N LEU A 84 10.94 -2.68 -18.65
CA LEU A 84 10.79 -4.03 -19.22
C LEU A 84 9.33 -4.35 -19.59
N PHE A 85 8.37 -3.68 -18.95
CA PHE A 85 6.94 -3.97 -19.07
C PHE A 85 6.12 -2.69 -19.29
N SER A 86 5.00 -2.85 -20.01
CA SER A 86 4.02 -1.78 -20.21
C SER A 86 3.24 -1.47 -18.93
N SER A 87 2.88 -0.21 -18.73
CA SER A 87 1.97 0.22 -17.66
C SER A 87 0.49 0.14 -18.04
N GLU A 88 0.14 -0.23 -19.27
CA GLU A 88 -1.26 -0.34 -19.72
C GLU A 88 -2.08 -1.35 -18.92
N PRO A 89 -1.65 -2.61 -18.71
CA PRO A 89 -2.44 -3.56 -17.92
C PRO A 89 -2.65 -3.10 -16.48
N LEU A 90 -1.64 -2.43 -15.92
CA LEU A 90 -1.73 -1.83 -14.60
C LEU A 90 -2.72 -0.65 -14.58
N ARG A 91 -2.68 0.21 -15.61
CA ARG A 91 -3.64 1.31 -15.77
C ARG A 91 -5.07 0.79 -15.88
N GLU A 92 -5.32 -0.23 -16.70
CA GLU A 92 -6.62 -0.89 -16.83
C GLU A 92 -7.10 -1.45 -15.47
N ALA A 93 -6.19 -1.99 -14.65
CA ALA A 93 -6.53 -2.46 -13.30
C ALA A 93 -6.88 -1.30 -12.33
N VAL A 94 -6.31 -0.11 -12.53
CA VAL A 94 -6.58 1.08 -11.71
C VAL A 94 -7.80 1.87 -12.21
N GLU A 95 -8.12 1.81 -13.50
CA GLU A 95 -9.18 2.58 -14.17
C GLU A 95 -10.55 2.53 -13.49
N PRO A 96 -11.02 1.40 -12.95
CA PRO A 96 -12.27 1.41 -12.20
C PRO A 96 -12.25 2.42 -11.05
N ALA A 97 -11.10 2.61 -10.39
CA ALA A 97 -10.87 3.57 -9.31
C ALA A 97 -10.46 4.97 -9.79
N ALA A 98 -10.39 5.22 -11.10
CA ALA A 98 -9.83 6.43 -11.72
C ALA A 98 -10.79 7.61 -11.88
N ASP A 99 -12.08 7.44 -11.60
CA ASP A 99 -13.04 8.54 -11.67
C ASP A 99 -12.97 9.38 -10.39
N ASP A 100 -12.27 10.50 -10.47
CA ASP A 100 -12.09 11.44 -9.35
C ASP A 100 -13.42 11.99 -8.82
N ALA A 101 -14.41 12.23 -9.68
CA ALA A 101 -15.71 12.75 -9.24
C ALA A 101 -16.46 11.69 -8.43
N LEU A 102 -16.51 10.46 -8.97
CA LEU A 102 -17.08 9.31 -8.27
C LEU A 102 -16.34 9.03 -6.95
N ALA A 103 -15.01 9.11 -6.97
CA ALA A 103 -14.17 8.83 -5.82
C ALA A 103 -14.40 9.86 -4.70
N ARG A 104 -14.52 11.15 -5.03
CA ARG A 104 -14.87 12.21 -4.06
C ARG A 104 -16.20 11.98 -3.35
N GLU A 105 -17.18 11.43 -4.06
CA GLU A 105 -18.51 11.13 -3.51
C GLU A 105 -18.53 9.84 -2.68
N ARG A 106 -17.75 8.82 -3.09
CA ARG A 106 -17.84 7.46 -2.53
C ARG A 106 -16.76 7.10 -1.51
N PHE A 107 -15.67 7.86 -1.43
CA PHE A 107 -14.64 7.59 -0.44
C PHE A 107 -15.23 7.59 0.96
N ARG A 108 -15.00 6.50 1.70
CA ARG A 108 -15.46 6.36 3.09
C ARG A 108 -14.43 6.80 4.14
N CYS A 109 -13.21 7.09 3.70
CA CYS A 109 -12.09 7.46 4.56
C CYS A 109 -11.12 8.35 3.78
N GLU A 110 -10.21 9.01 4.49
CA GLU A 110 -9.08 9.68 3.85
C GLU A 110 -8.08 8.64 3.33
N LEU A 111 -7.60 8.83 2.10
CA LEU A 111 -6.52 8.06 1.49
C LEU A 111 -5.32 8.95 1.21
N VAL A 112 -4.14 8.45 1.52
CA VAL A 112 -2.85 9.05 1.20
C VAL A 112 -2.06 8.09 0.33
N VAL A 113 -1.73 8.51 -0.88
CA VAL A 113 -0.95 7.73 -1.85
C VAL A 113 0.48 8.25 -1.87
N VAL A 114 1.44 7.38 -1.56
CA VAL A 114 2.86 7.73 -1.53
C VAL A 114 3.54 7.37 -2.85
N SER A 115 4.28 8.32 -3.42
CA SER A 115 5.11 8.11 -4.61
C SER A 115 6.42 8.88 -4.47
N LEU A 116 7.46 8.45 -5.18
CA LEU A 116 8.73 9.19 -5.24
C LEU A 116 8.71 10.13 -6.45
N CYS A 117 8.85 11.43 -6.20
CA CYS A 117 8.99 12.43 -7.25
C CYS A 117 10.43 12.42 -7.77
N LEU A 118 10.63 12.19 -9.06
CA LEU A 118 11.96 12.14 -9.67
C LEU A 118 12.59 13.52 -9.84
N ASP A 119 11.78 14.58 -9.88
CA ASP A 119 12.26 15.94 -10.12
C ASP A 119 13.01 16.52 -8.91
N ASP A 120 12.55 16.21 -7.69
CA ASP A 120 13.18 16.65 -6.43
C ASP A 120 13.75 15.49 -5.59
N ARG A 121 13.45 14.24 -5.96
CA ARG A 121 13.87 13.01 -5.27
C ARG A 121 13.30 12.88 -3.85
N GLU A 122 12.16 13.53 -3.62
CA GLU A 122 11.41 13.47 -2.36
C GLU A 122 10.15 12.61 -2.48
N TYR A 123 9.72 12.03 -1.35
CA TYR A 123 8.44 11.33 -1.29
C TYR A 123 7.30 12.35 -1.24
N HIS A 124 6.34 12.21 -2.15
CA HIS A 124 5.14 13.03 -2.19
C HIS A 124 3.94 12.21 -1.68
N TYR A 125 3.08 12.87 -0.91
CA TYR A 125 1.94 12.27 -0.21
C TYR A 125 0.65 12.89 -0.77
N ALA A 126 0.14 12.32 -1.86
CA ALA A 126 -1.10 12.80 -2.47
C ALA A 126 -2.29 12.43 -1.59
N ARG A 127 -3.05 13.42 -1.12
CA ARG A 127 -4.19 13.25 -0.21
C ARG A 127 -5.51 13.30 -0.95
N PHE A 128 -6.42 12.44 -0.52
CA PHE A 128 -7.75 12.28 -1.07
C PHE A 128 -8.74 12.17 0.09
N GLU A 129 -9.36 13.29 0.42
CA GLU A 129 -10.33 13.37 1.51
C GLU A 129 -11.75 13.15 0.98
N PRO A 130 -12.60 12.44 1.74
CA PRO A 130 -14.00 12.23 1.38
C PRO A 130 -14.83 13.50 1.56
N GLY A 131 -16.00 13.58 0.93
CA GLY A 131 -17.00 14.62 1.21
C GLY A 131 -16.94 15.86 0.33
N GLY A 132 -16.35 15.77 -0.87
CA GLY A 132 -16.44 16.78 -1.94
C GLY A 132 -15.60 18.05 -1.76
N ALA A 133 -15.55 18.62 -0.55
CA ALA A 133 -14.82 19.85 -0.22
C ALA A 133 -13.43 19.61 0.39
N GLY A 134 -13.09 18.36 0.71
CA GLY A 134 -11.78 17.99 1.25
C GLY A 134 -10.63 18.12 0.26
N ALA A 135 -9.41 18.06 0.77
CA ALA A 135 -8.19 18.09 -0.03
C ALA A 135 -8.18 16.94 -1.06
N TRP A 136 -7.74 17.23 -2.29
CA TRP A 136 -7.77 16.26 -3.38
C TRP A 136 -6.66 16.49 -4.39
N ASP A 137 -5.64 15.64 -4.31
CA ASP A 137 -4.41 15.74 -5.11
C ASP A 137 -4.47 14.86 -6.37
N GLY A 138 -5.58 14.98 -7.10
CA GLY A 138 -5.84 14.22 -8.34
C GLY A 138 -4.90 14.57 -9.50
N PRO A 139 -4.96 13.79 -10.61
CA PRO A 139 -5.87 12.67 -10.84
C PRO A 139 -5.53 11.43 -10.00
N LEU A 140 -6.52 10.80 -9.36
CA LEU A 140 -6.33 9.63 -8.48
C LEU A 140 -5.66 8.48 -9.24
N ALA A 141 -6.13 8.21 -10.46
CA ALA A 141 -5.58 7.17 -11.33
C ALA A 141 -4.07 7.34 -11.57
N ALA A 142 -3.65 8.58 -11.86
CA ALA A 142 -2.26 8.90 -12.16
C ALA A 142 -1.39 8.75 -10.91
N ARG A 143 -1.90 9.14 -9.73
CA ARG A 143 -1.21 8.95 -8.44
C ARG A 143 -1.07 7.47 -8.07
N LEU A 144 -2.11 6.67 -8.27
CA LEU A 144 -2.09 5.22 -8.03
C LEU A 144 -1.12 4.51 -8.98
N LEU A 145 -1.18 4.85 -10.28
CA LEU A 145 -0.26 4.32 -11.28
C LEU A 145 1.19 4.70 -10.97
N ALA A 146 1.44 5.96 -10.61
CA ALA A 146 2.76 6.45 -10.20
C ALA A 146 3.28 5.69 -8.98
N SER A 147 2.44 5.48 -7.96
CA SER A 147 2.80 4.73 -6.76
C SER A 147 3.22 3.30 -7.03
N CYS A 148 2.76 2.70 -8.14
CA CYS A 148 3.07 1.34 -8.57
C CYS A 148 4.13 1.25 -9.69
N ALA A 149 4.67 2.39 -10.16
CA ALA A 149 5.61 2.44 -11.27
C ALA A 149 7.03 2.08 -10.81
N VAL A 150 7.24 0.79 -10.55
CA VAL A 150 8.51 0.23 -10.08
C VAL A 150 9.63 0.56 -11.08
N PRO A 151 10.71 1.27 -10.69
CA PRO A 151 11.81 1.62 -11.59
C PRO A 151 12.37 0.39 -12.31
N THR A 152 12.72 0.54 -13.60
CA THR A 152 13.19 -0.52 -14.51
C THR A 152 12.17 -1.59 -14.88
N VAL A 153 11.11 -1.78 -14.10
CA VAL A 153 9.99 -2.68 -14.42
C VAL A 153 8.97 -1.93 -15.27
N PHE A 154 8.51 -0.78 -14.79
CA PHE A 154 7.55 0.09 -15.46
C PHE A 154 8.17 1.47 -15.75
N PRO A 155 7.70 2.17 -16.79
CA PRO A 155 8.15 3.55 -17.04
C PRO A 155 7.65 4.50 -15.94
N PRO A 156 8.39 5.60 -15.65
CA PRO A 156 7.90 6.67 -14.79
C PRO A 156 6.58 7.25 -15.30
N VAL A 157 5.75 7.71 -14.36
CA VAL A 157 4.42 8.27 -14.64
C VAL A 157 4.50 9.78 -14.47
N ARG A 158 4.09 10.52 -15.51
CA ARG A 158 3.89 11.97 -15.38
C ARG A 158 2.52 12.24 -14.77
N VAL A 159 2.49 13.08 -13.74
CA VAL A 159 1.26 13.53 -13.09
C VAL A 159 1.19 15.04 -13.23
N GLU A 160 0.07 15.52 -13.78
CA GLU A 160 -0.26 16.93 -13.87
C GLU A 160 -1.21 17.28 -12.72
N ALA A 161 -0.73 18.06 -11.75
CA ALA A 161 -1.50 18.44 -10.57
C ALA A 161 -1.06 19.82 -10.08
N GLY A 162 -2.01 20.64 -9.63
CA GLY A 162 -1.71 21.97 -9.06
C GLY A 162 -0.96 22.92 -10.01
N GLY A 163 -1.15 22.77 -11.33
CA GLY A 163 -0.46 23.57 -12.36
C GLY A 163 0.98 23.16 -12.66
N ALA A 164 1.47 22.06 -12.08
CA ALA A 164 2.78 21.50 -12.36
C ALA A 164 2.68 20.09 -12.97
N SER A 165 3.55 19.80 -13.93
CA SER A 165 3.78 18.45 -14.45
C SER A 165 5.05 17.91 -13.81
N ARG A 166 4.94 16.81 -13.06
CA ARG A 166 6.07 16.15 -12.39
C ARG A 166 6.14 14.68 -12.74
N SER A 167 7.34 14.11 -12.67
CA SER A 167 7.61 12.70 -13.00
C SER A 167 7.74 11.89 -11.72
N TYR A 168 7.05 10.76 -11.65
CA TYR A 168 6.95 9.94 -10.44
C TYR A 168 7.25 8.47 -10.71
N VAL A 169 7.74 7.79 -9.68
CA VAL A 169 7.92 6.33 -9.63
C VAL A 169 7.38 5.79 -8.30
N ASP A 170 7.43 4.46 -8.17
CA ASP A 170 6.96 3.74 -6.99
C ASP A 170 7.54 4.31 -5.70
N GLY A 171 6.68 4.46 -4.68
CA GLY A 171 7.06 5.02 -3.38
C GLY A 171 7.97 4.13 -2.53
N GLY A 172 8.18 2.87 -2.93
CA GLY A 172 9.20 1.97 -2.37
C GLY A 172 10.58 2.13 -3.03
N ALA A 173 10.73 3.01 -4.03
CA ALA A 173 12.02 3.35 -4.60
C ALA A 173 12.83 4.25 -3.66
N LYS A 174 14.16 4.20 -3.76
CA LYS A 174 15.07 4.98 -2.92
C LYS A 174 15.04 6.48 -3.27
N GLY A 175 14.50 7.30 -2.36
CA GLY A 175 14.60 8.75 -2.37
C GLY A 175 15.76 9.32 -1.56
N ASN A 176 15.72 10.63 -1.28
CA ASN A 176 16.67 11.32 -0.39
C ASN A 176 16.43 11.01 1.10
N GLY A 177 15.19 10.70 1.47
CA GLY A 177 14.80 10.35 2.84
C GLY A 177 14.19 8.96 2.93
N PHE A 178 13.23 8.82 3.84
CA PHE A 178 12.41 7.61 4.02
C PHE A 178 10.93 7.98 4.04
N VAL A 179 10.07 6.99 3.79
CA VAL A 179 8.62 7.18 3.90
C VAL A 179 8.22 7.53 5.34
N SER A 180 7.42 8.58 5.48
CA SER A 180 6.88 9.08 6.74
C SER A 180 5.42 8.66 6.90
N PHE A 181 5.04 8.31 8.12
CA PHE A 181 3.65 8.02 8.49
C PHE A 181 2.98 9.21 9.19
N ALA A 182 3.58 10.40 9.13
CA ALA A 182 3.04 11.62 9.74
C ALA A 182 1.64 12.00 9.22
N ALA A 183 1.24 11.54 8.02
CA ALA A 183 -0.11 11.75 7.51
C ALA A 183 -1.21 11.11 8.39
N LEU A 184 -0.85 10.12 9.21
CA LEU A 184 -1.72 9.49 10.20
C LEU A 184 -1.81 10.26 11.54
N ALA A 185 -1.27 11.47 11.62
CA ALA A 185 -1.30 12.27 12.85
C ALA A 185 -2.70 12.52 13.39
N GLY A 186 -2.91 12.23 14.68
CA GLY A 186 -4.22 12.30 15.32
C GLY A 186 -5.02 11.00 15.29
N CYS A 187 -4.54 9.95 14.60
CA CYS A 187 -5.04 8.60 14.85
C CYS A 187 -4.68 8.16 16.27
N ARG A 188 -5.59 7.47 16.96
CA ARG A 188 -5.35 6.93 18.30
C ARG A 188 -4.71 5.56 18.26
N ASP A 189 -5.12 4.76 17.29
CA ASP A 189 -4.54 3.47 16.97
C ASP A 189 -4.13 3.45 15.50
N VAL A 190 -3.05 2.73 15.16
CA VAL A 190 -2.59 2.52 13.80
C VAL A 190 -2.31 1.04 13.58
N LEU A 191 -2.91 0.46 12.54
CA LEU A 191 -2.59 -0.89 12.07
C LEU A 191 -1.66 -0.79 10.87
N LEU A 192 -0.62 -1.61 10.86
CA LEU A 192 0.36 -1.68 9.80
C LEU A 192 0.34 -3.10 9.22
N LEU A 193 -0.02 -3.21 7.94
CA LEU A 193 0.06 -4.47 7.19
C LEU A 193 1.31 -4.44 6.32
N GLN A 194 2.34 -5.16 6.76
CA GLN A 194 3.58 -5.36 6.02
C GLN A 194 3.62 -6.78 5.44
N MET A 195 4.13 -6.94 4.22
CA MET A 195 4.18 -8.24 3.54
C MET A 195 5.48 -9.01 3.76
N VAL A 196 6.44 -8.40 4.45
CA VAL A 196 7.74 -9.01 4.79
C VAL A 196 7.80 -9.19 6.29
N ARG A 197 8.24 -10.36 6.76
CA ARG A 197 8.37 -10.59 8.19
C ARG A 197 9.64 -9.94 8.73
N PRO A 198 9.65 -9.48 9.99
CA PRO A 198 10.83 -8.84 10.57
C PRO A 198 12.10 -9.71 10.55
N ASP A 199 11.94 -11.03 10.64
CA ASP A 199 13.02 -12.01 10.61
C ASP A 199 13.56 -12.29 9.19
N GLU A 200 12.92 -11.77 8.13
CA GLU A 200 13.36 -11.96 6.74
C GLU A 200 14.23 -10.80 6.23
N ILE A 201 14.21 -9.66 6.92
CA ILE A 201 14.95 -8.44 6.55
C ILE A 201 16.47 -8.71 6.62
N GLY A 202 17.20 -8.37 5.55
CA GLY A 202 18.66 -8.49 5.48
C GLY A 202 19.24 -9.90 5.31
N ARG A 203 18.41 -10.94 5.09
CA ARG A 203 18.88 -12.35 5.05
C ARG A 203 19.15 -12.95 3.66
N VAL A 204 18.64 -12.42 2.54
CA VAL A 204 18.86 -13.01 1.19
C VAL A 204 19.16 -11.93 0.12
N LYS A 205 19.80 -12.31 -1.00
CA LYS A 205 20.41 -11.42 -2.03
C LYS A 205 19.64 -11.41 -3.37
N SER A 206 18.34 -11.11 -3.37
CA SER A 206 17.55 -11.03 -4.62
C SER A 206 17.01 -9.62 -4.91
N LEU A 207 16.65 -9.31 -6.16
CA LEU A 207 15.99 -8.04 -6.53
C LEU A 207 14.70 -7.82 -5.73
N SER A 208 13.93 -8.90 -5.50
CA SER A 208 12.73 -8.89 -4.66
C SER A 208 13.02 -8.49 -3.21
N GLN A 209 14.25 -8.69 -2.72
CA GLN A 209 14.69 -8.25 -1.39
C GLN A 209 15.36 -6.90 -1.34
N LEU A 210 15.96 -6.41 -2.42
CA LEU A 210 16.36 -4.99 -2.48
C LEU A 210 15.13 -4.09 -2.28
N PHE A 211 13.99 -4.47 -2.87
CA PHE A 211 12.68 -3.87 -2.57
C PHE A 211 12.25 -4.11 -1.12
N GLY A 212 12.35 -5.34 -0.61
CA GLY A 212 11.99 -5.68 0.77
C GLY A 212 12.83 -4.98 1.87
N ASP A 213 14.14 -4.82 1.67
CA ASP A 213 15.06 -4.18 2.61
C ASP A 213 14.87 -2.66 2.63
N GLN A 214 14.60 -2.05 1.47
CA GLN A 214 14.22 -0.64 1.40
C GLN A 214 12.88 -0.42 2.10
N LEU A 215 11.88 -1.24 1.80
CA LEU A 215 10.59 -1.24 2.48
C LEU A 215 10.73 -1.42 4.00
N GLY A 216 11.64 -2.29 4.46
CA GLY A 216 11.93 -2.50 5.87
C GLY A 216 12.56 -1.28 6.56
N ARG A 217 13.44 -0.54 5.86
CA ARG A 217 14.00 0.73 6.37
C ARG A 217 12.95 1.84 6.40
N ASP A 218 12.19 1.98 5.32
CA ASP A 218 11.07 2.93 5.23
C ASP A 218 10.06 2.69 6.34
N LEU A 219 9.81 1.43 6.68
CA LEU A 219 8.97 1.06 7.80
C LEU A 219 9.54 1.50 9.15
N ALA A 220 10.81 1.18 9.42
CA ALA A 220 11.45 1.53 10.67
C ALA A 220 11.39 3.05 10.90
N HIS A 221 11.71 3.82 9.86
CA HIS A 221 11.62 5.28 9.91
C HIS A 221 10.16 5.76 10.02
N GLY A 222 9.23 5.18 9.27
CA GLY A 222 7.81 5.49 9.39
C GLY A 222 7.29 5.31 10.82
N LEU A 223 7.71 4.25 11.52
CA LEU A 223 7.41 4.05 12.94
C LEU A 223 8.04 5.14 13.82
N GLU A 224 9.27 5.58 13.55
CA GLU A 224 9.88 6.72 14.25
C GLU A 224 9.07 8.01 14.05
N THR A 225 8.58 8.26 12.83
CA THR A 225 7.72 9.43 12.58
C THR A 225 6.43 9.37 13.39
N LEU A 226 5.79 8.19 13.54
CA LEU A 226 4.62 8.03 14.43
C LEU A 226 4.95 8.26 15.89
N ARG A 227 6.13 7.82 16.37
CA ARG A 227 6.57 8.05 17.75
C ARG A 227 6.77 9.53 18.04
N ALA A 228 7.27 10.27 17.07
CA ALA A 228 7.54 11.70 17.20
C ALA A 228 6.26 12.57 17.21
N LEU A 229 5.09 12.01 16.85
CA LEU A 229 3.84 12.76 16.82
C LEU A 229 3.31 13.07 18.23
N PRO A 230 2.77 14.29 18.45
CA PRO A 230 2.03 14.60 19.66
C PRO A 230 0.89 13.59 19.87
N GLY A 231 0.82 13.01 21.07
CA GLY A 231 -0.22 12.04 21.40
C GLY A 231 0.01 10.61 20.92
N SER A 232 1.14 10.30 20.26
CA SER A 232 1.65 8.98 19.81
C SER A 232 0.67 7.80 19.89
N PRO A 233 0.22 7.24 18.74
CA PRO A 233 -0.80 6.20 18.72
C PRO A 233 -0.31 4.88 19.32
N ARG A 234 -1.25 3.98 19.64
CA ARG A 234 -0.92 2.56 19.78
C ARG A 234 -0.71 1.99 18.39
N VAL A 235 0.36 1.24 18.18
CA VAL A 235 0.69 0.68 16.86
C VAL A 235 0.64 -0.82 16.90
N PHE A 236 -0.05 -1.41 15.94
CA PHE A 236 -0.18 -2.84 15.75
C PHE A 236 0.41 -3.22 14.40
N ARG A 237 1.27 -4.24 14.36
CA ARG A 237 1.97 -4.65 13.14
C ARG A 237 1.62 -6.09 12.80
N LEU A 238 0.93 -6.26 11.68
CA LEU A 238 0.56 -7.55 11.11
C LEU A 238 1.52 -7.89 9.97
N PHE A 239 1.93 -9.15 9.93
CA PHE A 239 2.80 -9.71 8.90
C PHE A 239 2.48 -11.19 8.68
N PRO A 240 2.91 -11.80 7.56
CA PRO A 240 2.59 -13.18 7.26
C PRO A 240 2.99 -14.16 8.37
N SER A 241 2.08 -15.09 8.72
CA SER A 241 2.34 -16.26 9.61
C SER A 241 3.59 -17.04 9.22
N ALA A 242 3.76 -17.20 7.93
CA ALA A 242 4.81 -17.94 7.28
C ALA A 242 5.32 -17.13 6.07
N PRO A 243 6.59 -17.30 5.67
CA PRO A 243 7.15 -16.64 4.49
C PRO A 243 6.29 -16.80 3.23
N LEU A 244 6.08 -15.69 2.51
CA LEU A 244 5.48 -15.72 1.18
C LEU A 244 6.52 -16.21 0.17
N ASN A 245 6.66 -17.54 0.05
CA ASN A 245 7.71 -18.25 -0.69
C ASN A 245 7.60 -18.14 -2.22
N PHE A 246 7.44 -16.92 -2.75
CA PHE A 246 7.44 -16.61 -4.17
C PHE A 246 7.91 -15.16 -4.41
N SER A 247 8.39 -14.87 -5.62
CA SER A 247 8.85 -13.52 -5.96
C SER A 247 7.69 -12.50 -5.91
N CYS A 248 7.94 -11.30 -5.41
CA CYS A 248 7.00 -10.17 -5.49
C CYS A 248 6.68 -9.73 -6.94
N PHE A 249 7.38 -10.26 -7.95
CA PHE A 249 7.06 -10.09 -9.37
C PHE A 249 6.31 -11.29 -9.98
N ALA A 250 6.03 -12.34 -9.20
CA ALA A 250 5.34 -13.54 -9.69
C ALA A 250 3.81 -13.42 -9.55
N PHE A 251 3.20 -12.55 -10.37
CA PHE A 251 1.74 -12.38 -10.46
C PHE A 251 1.09 -13.60 -11.15
N ARG A 252 0.92 -14.69 -10.39
CA ARG A 252 0.29 -15.93 -10.86
C ARG A 252 -0.76 -16.38 -9.85
N THR A 253 -1.90 -16.85 -10.35
CA THR A 253 -3.02 -17.30 -9.52
C THR A 253 -2.60 -18.39 -8.53
N ARG A 254 -1.77 -19.34 -8.98
CA ARG A 254 -1.21 -20.41 -8.12
C ARG A 254 -0.39 -19.91 -6.92
N HIS A 255 0.10 -18.67 -6.95
CA HIS A 255 0.86 -18.05 -5.86
C HIS A 255 -0.03 -17.08 -5.07
N CYS A 256 -0.76 -16.22 -5.77
CA CYS A 256 -1.58 -15.18 -5.16
C CYS A 256 -2.82 -15.74 -4.44
N ALA A 257 -3.54 -16.72 -5.00
CA ALA A 257 -4.74 -17.25 -4.35
C ALA A 257 -4.43 -17.90 -2.97
N PRO A 258 -3.41 -18.77 -2.82
CA PRO A 258 -3.02 -19.24 -1.49
C PRO A 258 -2.55 -18.12 -0.55
N ALA A 259 -1.88 -17.09 -1.07
CA ALA A 259 -1.47 -15.94 -0.27
C ALA A 259 -2.66 -15.14 0.27
N VAL A 260 -3.74 -14.99 -0.50
CA VAL A 260 -5.01 -14.40 -0.02
C VAL A 260 -5.54 -15.20 1.17
N GLU A 261 -5.64 -16.53 1.05
CA GLU A 261 -6.17 -17.38 2.13
C GLU A 261 -5.28 -17.33 3.39
N GLN A 262 -3.96 -17.31 3.23
CA GLN A 262 -3.04 -17.08 4.35
C GLN A 262 -3.27 -15.71 5.00
N GLY A 263 -3.48 -14.66 4.19
CA GLY A 263 -3.82 -13.32 4.66
C GLY A 263 -5.08 -13.31 5.51
N ARG A 264 -6.16 -13.96 5.05
CA ARG A 264 -7.41 -14.08 5.80
C ARG A 264 -7.19 -14.77 7.15
N ALA A 265 -6.46 -15.89 7.14
CA ALA A 265 -6.14 -16.62 8.38
C ALA A 265 -5.31 -15.76 9.35
N ASP A 266 -4.36 -14.97 8.84
CA ASP A 266 -3.54 -14.06 9.65
C ASP A 266 -4.36 -12.90 10.23
N GLY A 267 -5.32 -12.36 9.47
CA GLY A 267 -6.30 -11.40 9.97
C GLY A 267 -7.14 -11.99 11.12
N GLY A 268 -7.59 -13.24 10.98
CA GLY A 268 -8.30 -13.95 12.04
C GLY A 268 -7.46 -14.14 13.32
N ARG A 269 -6.18 -14.52 13.18
CA ARG A 269 -5.27 -14.66 14.32
C ARG A 269 -5.01 -13.32 15.00
N PHE A 270 -4.86 -12.24 14.23
CA PHE A 270 -4.78 -10.89 14.77
C PHE A 270 -6.03 -10.57 15.59
N LEU A 271 -7.23 -10.75 15.04
CA LEU A 271 -8.49 -10.44 15.71
C LEU A 271 -8.71 -11.22 17.01
N ALA A 272 -8.18 -12.44 17.09
CA ALA A 272 -8.24 -13.27 18.30
C ALA A 272 -7.35 -12.72 19.43
N GLU A 273 -6.17 -12.19 19.13
CA GLU A 273 -5.21 -11.69 20.12
C GLU A 273 -4.41 -10.46 19.63
N PRO A 274 -5.03 -9.26 19.48
CA PRO A 274 -4.32 -8.09 18.94
C PRO A 274 -3.13 -7.61 19.76
N SER A 275 -3.12 -7.84 21.07
CA SER A 275 -2.02 -7.46 21.97
C SER A 275 -0.69 -8.11 21.57
N SER A 276 -0.72 -9.33 21.01
CA SER A 276 0.47 -10.04 20.52
C SER A 276 1.11 -9.37 19.29
N PHE A 277 0.41 -8.43 18.67
CA PHE A 277 0.87 -7.68 17.49
C PHE A 277 1.21 -6.22 17.81
N GLN A 278 1.05 -5.79 19.07
CA GLN A 278 1.37 -4.42 19.48
C GLN A 278 2.88 -4.18 19.42
N VAL A 279 3.29 -3.08 18.78
CA VAL A 279 4.70 -2.71 18.63
C VAL A 279 5.21 -2.13 19.96
N PRO A 280 6.30 -2.67 20.54
CA PRO A 280 6.86 -2.15 21.78
C PRO A 280 7.30 -0.68 21.65
N GLY A 281 7.21 0.05 22.76
CA GLY A 281 7.60 1.46 22.83
C GLY A 281 6.58 2.46 22.25
N PHE A 282 5.39 1.99 21.86
CA PHE A 282 4.22 2.84 21.64
C PHE A 282 3.29 2.76 22.86
N LYS A 283 2.47 3.79 23.11
CA LYS A 283 1.59 3.85 24.29
C LYS A 283 0.63 2.65 24.34
N ALA A 284 0.19 2.26 25.54
CA ALA A 284 -0.77 1.18 25.77
C ALA A 284 -2.24 1.66 25.77
#